data_AF-A0A1G7VCF2-F1
#
_entry.id   AF-A0A1G7VCF2-F1
#
_cell.length_a   1.000
_cell.length_b   1.000
_cell.length_c   1.000
_cell.angle_alpha   90.00
_cell.angle_beta   90.00
_cell.angle_gamma   90.00
#
_symmetry.space_group_name_H-M   'P 1'
#
loop_
_entity.id
_entity.type
_entity.pdbx_description
1 polymer ?
#
loop_
_entity_poly.entity_id
_entity_poly.type
_entity_poly.pdbx_seq_one_letter_code
_entity_poly.pdbx_strand_id
1 'polypeptide(L)' 'GGTLVAITDADGEFTFGIPKAGFWGFAALGSGPDTEHEGKELSQDAVLWIRAYDL' A
#
# COMPACT_ATOMS: atom_id res chain seq x y z
N GLY A 1 -17.07 -3.77 -1.22
CA GLY A 1 -15.71 -4.14 -0.80
C GLY A 1 -15.37 -3.31 0.41
N GLY A 2 -14.80 -3.91 1.45
CA GLY A 2 -14.36 -3.18 2.64
C GLY A 2 -12.89 -2.75 2.51
N THR A 3 -12.49 -1.74 3.29
CA THR A 3 -11.10 -1.33 3.44
C THR A 3 -10.43 -2.18 4.52
N LEU A 4 -9.23 -2.66 4.27
CA LEU A 4 -8.34 -3.25 5.28
C LEU A 4 -7.18 -2.29 5.55
N VAL A 5 -6.76 -2.21 6.80
CA VAL A 5 -5.53 -1.51 7.21
C VAL A 5 -4.56 -2.57 7.70
N ALA A 6 -3.36 -2.59 7.10
CA ALA A 6 -2.24 -3.40 7.56
C ALA A 6 -1.20 -2.49 8.21
N ILE A 7 -0.65 -2.92 9.34
CA ILE A 7 0.48 -2.26 10.00
C ILE A 7 1.69 -3.17 9.81
N THR A 8 2.81 -2.59 9.41
CA THR A 8 4.04 -3.33 9.20
C THR A 8 4.72 -3.66 10.53
N ASP A 9 5.64 -4.61 10.49
CA ASP A 9 6.63 -4.75 11.56
C ASP A 9 7.69 -3.65 11.50
N ALA A 10 8.74 -3.80 12.32
CA ALA A 10 9.82 -2.82 12.45
C ALA A 10 10.66 -2.65 11.19
N ASP A 11 10.67 -3.64 10.29
CA ASP A 11 11.42 -3.63 9.04
C ASP A 11 10.57 -3.19 7.85
N GLY A 12 9.30 -2.85 8.07
CA GLY A 12 8.38 -2.41 7.02
C GLY A 12 7.68 -3.55 6.30
N GLU A 13 7.66 -4.76 6.86
CA GLU A 13 7.04 -5.93 6.24
C GLU A 13 5.59 -6.16 6.74
N PHE A 14 4.72 -6.64 5.84
CA PHE A 14 3.39 -7.15 6.19
C PHE A 14 3.03 -8.34 5.30
N THR A 15 2.15 -9.22 5.78
CA THR A 15 1.68 -10.40 5.03
C THR A 15 0.16 -10.33 4.83
N PHE A 16 -0.29 -10.70 3.64
CA PHE A 16 -1.72 -10.83 3.31
C PHE A 16 -1.98 -12.11 2.52
N GLY A 17 -3.18 -12.67 2.67
CA GLY A 17 -3.65 -13.81 1.88
C GLY A 17 -4.60 -13.37 0.77
N ILE A 18 -4.59 -14.07 -0.35
CA ILE A 18 -5.51 -13.85 -1.47
C ILE A 18 -6.52 -15.02 -1.53
N PRO A 19 -7.71 -14.91 -0.90
CA PRO A 19 -8.67 -16.01 -0.85
C PRO A 19 -9.44 -16.23 -2.16
N LYS A 20 -9.36 -15.31 -3.11
CA LYS A 20 -10.07 -15.37 -4.40
C LYS A 20 -9.29 -14.65 -5.50
N ALA A 21 -9.42 -15.16 -6.73
CA ALA A 21 -8.95 -14.45 -7.92
C ALA A 21 -9.59 -13.07 -8.06
N GLY A 22 -8.92 -12.20 -8.81
CA GLY A 22 -9.35 -10.83 -9.06
C GLY A 22 -8.25 -9.80 -8.80
N PHE A 23 -8.67 -8.55 -8.65
CA PHE A 23 -7.77 -7.42 -8.43
C PHE A 23 -7.74 -7.03 -6.96
N TRP A 24 -6.53 -6.83 -6.47
CA TRP A 24 -6.23 -6.40 -5.11
C TRP A 24 -5.24 -5.24 -5.19
N GLY A 25 -5.28 -4.34 -4.22
CA GLY A 25 -4.38 -3.21 -4.17
C GLY A 25 -4.12 -2.73 -2.75
N PHE A 26 -2.93 -2.19 -2.56
CA PHE A 26 -2.50 -1.53 -1.33
C PHE A 26 -2.02 -0.13 -1.68
N ALA A 27 -2.38 0.85 -0.86
CA ALA A 27 -1.92 2.22 -0.99
C ALA A 27 -1.27 2.64 0.33
N ALA A 28 -0.01 3.06 0.26
CA ALA A 28 0.73 3.69 1.33
C ALA A 28 0.82 5.18 1.00
N LEU A 29 -0.20 5.94 1.40
CA LEU A 29 -0.31 7.37 1.13
C LEU A 29 0.48 8.16 2.18
N GLY A 30 1.25 9.15 1.77
CA GLY A 30 2.06 10.01 2.63
C GLY A 30 3.08 9.25 3.47
N SER A 31 3.55 8.09 2.99
CA SER A 31 4.40 7.17 3.76
C SER A 31 5.89 7.43 3.59
N GLY A 32 6.29 8.25 2.62
CA GLY A 32 7.68 8.64 2.47
C GLY A 32 8.14 9.64 3.54
N PRO A 33 9.46 9.71 3.80
CA PRO A 33 10.04 10.50 4.89
C PRO A 33 10.00 12.01 4.65
N ASP A 34 9.89 12.47 3.40
CA ASP A 34 9.86 13.88 3.04
C ASP A 34 8.41 14.35 2.88
N THR A 35 8.04 15.39 3.62
CA THR A 35 6.68 15.96 3.60
C THR A 35 6.58 17.31 2.88
N GLU A 36 7.71 17.85 2.42
CA GLU A 36 7.77 19.15 1.74
C GLU A 36 8.80 19.16 0.61
N HIS A 37 8.49 19.88 -0.47
CA HIS A 37 9.42 20.20 -1.55
C HIS A 37 9.21 21.65 -2.01
N GLU A 38 10.27 22.46 -1.97
CA GLU A 38 10.24 23.87 -2.39
C GLU A 38 9.15 24.73 -1.71
N GLY A 39 8.93 24.56 -0.40
CA GLY A 39 7.92 25.35 0.32
C GLY A 39 6.49 24.84 0.12
N LYS A 40 6.29 23.69 -0.53
CA LYS A 40 4.97 23.09 -0.81
C LYS A 40 4.88 21.70 -0.20
N GLU A 41 3.67 21.35 0.24
CA GLU A 41 3.35 20.00 0.73
C GLU A 41 3.67 18.95 -0.34
N LEU A 42 4.38 17.90 0.07
CA LEU A 42 4.76 16.77 -0.76
C LEU A 42 4.08 15.51 -0.22
N SER A 43 3.31 14.83 -1.07
CA SER A 43 2.84 13.46 -0.79
C SER A 43 3.77 12.48 -1.46
N GLN A 44 4.43 11.64 -0.66
CA GLN A 44 5.21 10.50 -1.14
C GLN A 44 4.39 9.23 -0.92
N ASP A 45 3.80 8.75 -2.02
CA ASP A 45 2.86 7.64 -2.01
C ASP A 45 3.44 6.43 -2.73
N ALA A 46 3.04 5.23 -2.30
CA ALA A 46 3.28 3.98 -3.01
C ALA A 46 1.97 3.22 -3.21
N VAL A 47 1.80 2.63 -4.40
CA VAL A 47 0.65 1.78 -4.72
C VAL A 47 1.16 0.45 -5.26
N LEU A 48 0.70 -0.64 -4.65
CA LEU A 48 0.90 -1.99 -5.15
C LEU A 48 -0.39 -2.50 -5.77
N TRP A 49 -0.30 -3.06 -6.97
CA TRP A 49 -1.43 -3.65 -7.67
C TRP A 49 -1.18 -5.11 -7.97
N ILE A 50 -2.11 -5.97 -7.59
CA ILE A 50 -1.99 -7.42 -7.72
C ILE A 50 -3.19 -7.93 -8.52
N ARG A 51 -2.89 -8.67 -9.59
CA ARG A 51 -3.88 -9.46 -10.32
C ARG A 51 -3.66 -10.93 -9.99
N ALA A 52 -4.57 -11.50 -9.22
CA ALA A 52 -4.59 -12.91 -8.90
C ALA A 52 -5.46 -13.66 -9.91
N TYR A 53 -4.94 -14.75 -10.44
CA TYR A 53 -5.64 -15.66 -11.33
C TYR A 53 -6.08 -16.90 -10.57
N ASP A 54 -7.12 -17.57 -11.06
CA ASP A 54 -7.44 -18.91 -10.60
C ASP A 54 -6.30 -19.88 -10.94
N LEU A 55 -6.19 -20.95 -10.15
CA LEU A 55 -5.21 -22.02 -10.29
C LEU A 55 -5.46 -22.88 -11.54
#